data_AF-D6PL03-F1
#
_entry.id   AF-D6PL03-F1
#
_cell.length_a   1.000
_cell.length_b   1.000
_cell.length_c   1.000
_cell.angle_alpha   90.00
_cell.angle_beta   90.00
_cell.angle_gamma   90.00
#
_symmetry.space_group_name_H-M   'P 1'
#
loop_
_entity.id
_entity.type
_entity.pdbx_description
1 polymer ?
#
loop_
_entity_poly.entity_id
_entity_poly.type
_entity_poly.pdbx_seq_one_letter_code
_entity_poly.pdbx_strand_id
1 'polypeptide(L)'
;MVLYSQMDEESNQFRVGKSSGPSQTSGWSAKKIIFGVGVLILVALGIAVGTVGMRRTMVLDARESDNDMSLSNFAASSKKITQYPLALTTENEYGLRRSEDYYLPFLRGREKPEDAILIEPFRDTTLRIAKDSECHECTYEWVFSEDDIPTSKDRSPVIQIQTVGKSHITLKEFHAKKPTVVRRHKTFTVYGKYVRRELRQLNDEDRSDFMNAAATLWKTSTVDGKKLYGDRYYDIHYMAIVHNDLAGNSACDFIHGDLGYAFVNAHTALNMMLEQSVQAVNPRLALPYWDYTLDEALLSEQWRTPNGPVANDGNLLRLWSSPIFSADYFGQPNADTGSIQDGQWTDAIVPKMSVTLTKALA
;
A
#
# COMPACT_ATOMS: atom_id res chain seq x y z
N MET A 1 29.10 -17.26 -17.30
CA MET A 1 30.38 -17.32 -16.55
C MET A 1 30.11 -16.64 -15.23
N VAL A 2 29.91 -17.43 -14.19
CA VAL A 2 29.48 -16.97 -12.86
C VAL A 2 30.74 -16.67 -12.07
N LEU A 3 30.98 -15.39 -11.74
CA LEU A 3 32.02 -14.99 -10.82
C LEU A 3 31.35 -14.60 -9.50
N TYR A 4 31.51 -15.48 -8.51
CA TYR A 4 31.35 -15.12 -7.11
C TYR A 4 32.44 -14.10 -6.74
N SER A 5 32.07 -12.95 -6.20
CA SER A 5 32.96 -12.16 -5.36
C SER A 5 32.53 -12.34 -3.91
N GLN A 6 33.38 -12.99 -3.12
CA GLN A 6 33.36 -12.84 -1.66
C GLN A 6 33.50 -11.36 -1.32
N MET A 7 32.56 -10.82 -0.53
CA MET A 7 32.78 -9.57 0.20
C MET A 7 33.33 -9.97 1.57
N ASP A 8 34.57 -9.55 1.84
CA ASP A 8 35.17 -9.61 3.18
C ASP A 8 34.50 -8.57 4.09
N GLU A 9 34.23 -9.00 5.32
CA GLU A 9 33.32 -8.38 6.29
C GLU A 9 33.97 -7.27 7.17
N GLU A 10 35.17 -6.81 6.85
CA GLU A 10 35.90 -5.85 7.69
C GLU A 10 36.59 -4.74 6.89
N SER A 11 35.88 -3.64 6.61
CA SER A 11 36.41 -2.26 6.68
C SER A 11 35.45 -1.27 6.04
N ASN A 12 34.81 -0.45 6.88
CA ASN A 12 33.91 0.61 6.46
C ASN A 12 34.71 1.89 6.11
N GLN A 13 35.54 1.85 5.06
CA GLN A 13 36.19 3.06 4.53
C GLN A 13 36.13 3.13 3.00
N PHE A 14 35.41 4.14 2.51
CA PHE A 14 35.17 4.42 1.09
C PHE A 14 36.33 5.26 0.52
N ARG A 15 36.99 4.78 -0.55
CA ARG A 15 37.97 5.55 -1.35
C ARG A 15 37.47 5.68 -2.80
N VAL A 16 37.29 6.92 -3.27
CA VAL A 16 36.87 7.24 -4.65
C VAL A 16 38.10 7.63 -5.48
N GLY A 17 38.32 6.92 -6.60
CA GLY A 17 39.32 7.27 -7.62
C GLY A 17 38.76 8.24 -8.67
N LYS A 18 39.57 9.20 -9.14
CA LYS A 18 39.19 10.23 -10.12
C LYS A 18 39.55 9.83 -11.56
N SER A 19 38.67 10.13 -12.52
CA SER A 19 38.99 10.25 -13.96
C SER A 19 38.43 11.56 -14.53
N SER A 20 39.21 12.27 -15.34
CA SER A 20 38.92 13.63 -15.84
C SER A 20 38.60 13.68 -17.33
N GLY A 21 37.56 14.43 -17.71
CA GLY A 21 37.27 14.92 -19.07
C GLY A 21 36.46 16.23 -19.02
N PRO A 22 36.58 17.16 -19.99
CA PRO A 22 36.06 18.52 -19.84
C PRO A 22 34.66 18.74 -20.46
N SER A 23 33.83 19.59 -19.85
CA SER A 23 32.65 20.18 -20.52
C SER A 23 32.35 21.62 -20.05
N GLN A 24 31.81 22.39 -21.01
CA GLN A 24 31.50 23.83 -20.93
C GLN A 24 30.27 24.17 -20.07
N THR A 25 30.22 25.41 -19.58
CA THR A 25 29.23 25.93 -18.61
C THR A 25 28.22 26.90 -19.22
N SER A 26 26.98 26.90 -18.72
CA SER A 26 26.10 28.08 -18.67
C SER A 26 25.41 28.15 -17.30
N GLY A 27 25.37 29.35 -16.70
CA GLY A 27 25.10 29.57 -15.29
C GLY A 27 23.66 30.01 -14.96
N TRP A 28 23.19 29.61 -13.78
CA TRP A 28 21.96 30.10 -13.12
C TRP A 28 22.21 30.36 -11.63
N SER A 29 21.61 31.43 -11.08
CA SER A 29 21.92 31.99 -9.76
C SER A 29 21.20 31.30 -8.60
N ALA A 30 21.94 31.05 -7.52
CA ALA A 30 21.49 30.45 -6.28
C ALA A 30 20.63 31.40 -5.42
N LYS A 31 19.39 30.97 -5.13
CA LYS A 31 18.63 31.28 -3.91
C LYS A 31 17.41 30.33 -3.86
N LYS A 32 17.29 29.57 -2.77
CA LYS A 32 16.29 28.52 -2.44
C LYS A 32 16.58 27.09 -2.91
N ILE A 33 17.59 26.44 -2.33
CA ILE A 33 17.65 24.96 -2.30
C ILE A 33 18.26 24.54 -0.94
N ILE A 34 17.40 24.28 0.04
CA ILE A 34 17.73 23.53 1.26
C ILE A 34 16.58 22.54 1.41
N PHE A 35 16.92 21.26 1.59
CA PHE A 35 16.07 20.05 1.61
C PHE A 35 15.69 19.48 0.24
N GLY A 36 16.56 18.60 -0.26
CA GLY A 36 16.25 17.60 -1.27
C GLY A 36 17.32 16.53 -1.23
N VAL A 37 16.93 15.25 -1.32
CA VAL A 37 17.76 14.02 -1.36
C VAL A 37 17.84 13.19 -0.06
N GLY A 38 17.04 13.47 0.97
CA GLY A 38 16.87 12.55 2.12
C GLY A 38 15.87 11.39 1.91
N VAL A 39 15.01 11.48 0.90
CA VAL A 39 13.97 10.48 0.59
C VAL A 39 14.03 10.18 -0.91
N LEU A 40 14.95 9.29 -1.29
CA LEU A 40 15.01 8.73 -2.63
C LEU A 40 14.79 7.21 -2.48
N ILE A 41 13.54 6.86 -2.12
CA ILE A 41 12.81 5.59 -2.32
C ILE A 41 11.39 5.86 -1.79
N LEU A 42 10.47 6.25 -2.69
CA LEU A 42 9.00 6.09 -2.61
C LEU A 42 8.32 6.91 -3.74
N VAL A 43 8.74 6.71 -4.99
CA VAL A 43 7.96 7.14 -6.16
C VAL A 43 7.75 5.91 -7.03
N ALA A 44 6.66 5.19 -6.78
CA ALA A 44 6.16 4.18 -7.70
C ALA A 44 5.22 4.88 -8.71
N LEU A 45 5.70 5.15 -9.91
CA LEU A 45 4.92 5.66 -11.03
C LEU A 45 3.92 4.60 -11.51
N GLY A 46 2.64 4.79 -11.21
CA GLY A 46 1.53 4.11 -11.86
C GLY A 46 1.06 4.91 -13.09
N ILE A 47 1.64 4.68 -14.25
CA ILE A 47 1.13 5.26 -15.51
C ILE A 47 -0.03 4.40 -16.00
N ALA A 48 -1.28 4.88 -15.81
CA ALA A 48 -2.46 4.37 -16.49
C ALA A 48 -2.65 5.16 -17.81
N VAL A 49 -2.38 4.52 -18.95
CA VAL A 49 -2.69 5.09 -20.28
C VAL A 49 -4.20 5.06 -20.47
N GLY A 50 -4.81 6.24 -20.59
CA GLY A 50 -6.25 6.43 -20.70
C GLY A 50 -6.86 5.97 -22.02
N THR A 51 -8.01 5.32 -21.93
CA THR A 51 -8.99 5.25 -23.03
C THR A 51 -10.03 6.34 -22.84
N VAL A 52 -10.22 7.13 -23.90
CA VAL A 52 -11.19 8.22 -24.04
C VAL A 52 -12.62 7.74 -23.76
N GLY A 53 -13.28 8.35 -22.78
CA GLY A 53 -14.70 8.14 -22.47
C GLY A 53 -15.48 9.44 -22.55
N MET A 54 -16.46 9.49 -23.46
CA MET A 54 -17.42 10.58 -23.63
C MET A 54 -18.19 10.87 -22.34
N ARG A 55 -18.28 12.16 -21.98
CA ARG A 55 -19.15 12.66 -20.90
C ARG A 55 -20.63 12.52 -21.28
N ARG A 56 -21.42 11.88 -20.42
CA ARG A 56 -22.83 12.24 -20.21
C ARG A 56 -23.00 12.64 -18.75
N THR A 57 -23.27 13.92 -18.55
CA THR A 57 -23.80 14.49 -17.31
C THR A 57 -25.22 13.98 -17.11
N MET A 58 -25.47 13.26 -16.02
CA MET A 58 -26.81 13.09 -15.46
C MET A 58 -26.86 13.84 -14.14
N VAL A 59 -27.64 14.92 -14.15
CA VAL A 59 -28.13 15.63 -12.97
C VAL A 59 -29.21 14.74 -12.37
N LEU A 60 -29.03 14.28 -11.13
CA LEU A 60 -30.08 13.63 -10.36
C LEU A 60 -30.74 14.70 -9.47
N ASP A 61 -31.94 15.07 -9.87
CA ASP A 61 -32.88 15.88 -9.10
C ASP A 61 -33.52 14.99 -8.04
N ALA A 62 -33.31 15.30 -6.77
CA ALA A 62 -33.95 14.60 -5.66
C ALA A 62 -35.39 15.12 -5.51
N ARG A 63 -36.37 14.31 -5.90
CA ARG A 63 -37.77 14.59 -5.63
C ARG A 63 -38.30 13.58 -4.62
N GLU A 64 -38.50 14.09 -3.42
CA GLU A 64 -39.18 13.48 -2.30
C GLU A 64 -40.63 13.18 -2.69
N SER A 65 -41.06 11.92 -2.56
CA SER A 65 -42.48 11.57 -2.55
C SER A 65 -42.74 10.53 -1.47
N ASP A 66 -43.28 11.01 -0.36
CA ASP A 66 -44.00 10.21 0.62
C ASP A 66 -45.07 9.37 -0.09
N ASN A 67 -45.01 8.06 0.09
CA ASN A 67 -46.18 7.21 -0.06
C ASN A 67 -46.18 6.17 1.06
N ASP A 68 -47.03 6.49 2.02
CA ASP A 68 -47.63 5.66 3.04
C ASP A 68 -48.05 4.30 2.44
N MET A 69 -47.36 3.22 2.84
CA MET A 69 -47.72 1.85 2.46
C MET A 69 -48.11 1.07 3.70
N SER A 70 -49.39 0.72 3.72
CA SER A 70 -50.09 0.10 4.82
C SER A 70 -49.50 -1.24 5.26
N LEU A 71 -49.39 -1.38 6.59
CA LEU A 71 -49.08 -2.61 7.32
C LEU A 71 -50.28 -3.56 7.29
N SER A 72 -50.46 -4.30 6.20
CA SER A 72 -51.41 -5.42 6.18
C SER A 72 -51.10 -6.47 5.13
N ASN A 73 -49.91 -7.11 5.17
CA ASN A 73 -49.65 -8.38 4.45
C ASN A 73 -48.43 -9.18 4.98
N PHE A 74 -48.24 -9.26 6.30
CA PHE A 74 -47.09 -9.97 6.90
C PHE A 74 -47.22 -11.52 6.95
N ALA A 75 -48.21 -12.12 6.30
CA ALA A 75 -48.48 -13.57 6.43
C ALA A 75 -48.17 -14.42 5.18
N ALA A 76 -47.55 -13.89 4.12
CA ALA A 76 -47.36 -14.63 2.86
C ALA A 76 -45.95 -14.53 2.21
N SER A 77 -44.88 -14.28 2.97
CA SER A 77 -43.51 -14.13 2.43
C SER A 77 -42.53 -15.27 2.78
N SER A 78 -43.01 -16.45 3.18
CA SER A 78 -42.11 -17.60 3.43
C SER A 78 -41.66 -18.33 2.16
N LYS A 79 -42.22 -17.98 1.00
CA LYS A 79 -41.82 -18.50 -0.33
C LYS A 79 -41.07 -17.44 -1.14
N LYS A 80 -39.74 -17.42 -1.03
CA LYS A 80 -38.74 -17.26 -2.14
C LYS A 80 -37.30 -16.97 -1.70
N ILE A 81 -36.97 -16.99 -0.40
CA ILE A 81 -35.55 -16.91 0.05
C ILE A 81 -34.71 -18.11 -0.45
N THR A 82 -35.34 -19.22 -0.85
CA THR A 82 -34.66 -20.38 -1.48
C THR A 82 -34.07 -20.11 -2.87
N GLN A 83 -34.37 -18.99 -3.54
CA GLN A 83 -33.95 -18.76 -4.93
C GLN A 83 -32.63 -17.99 -5.07
N TYR A 84 -32.19 -17.25 -4.06
CA TYR A 84 -30.95 -16.48 -4.17
C TYR A 84 -29.74 -17.34 -3.80
N PRO A 85 -28.64 -17.28 -4.57
CA PRO A 85 -27.40 -17.92 -4.18
C PRO A 85 -26.89 -17.30 -2.87
N LEU A 86 -26.22 -18.09 -2.03
CA LEU A 86 -25.55 -17.55 -0.85
C LEU A 86 -24.52 -16.50 -1.30
N ALA A 87 -24.57 -15.32 -0.70
CA ALA A 87 -23.57 -14.28 -0.88
C ALA A 87 -22.90 -13.95 0.47
N LEU A 88 -21.63 -13.56 0.38
CA LEU A 88 -20.75 -13.33 1.51
C LEU A 88 -20.21 -11.89 1.42
N THR A 89 -20.16 -11.22 2.55
CA THR A 89 -19.45 -9.96 2.73
C THR A 89 -18.38 -10.13 3.80
N THR A 90 -17.30 -9.38 3.66
CA THR A 90 -16.16 -9.38 4.58
C THR A 90 -15.96 -7.96 5.08
N GLU A 91 -15.72 -7.78 6.37
CA GLU A 91 -15.51 -6.46 6.97
C GLU A 91 -14.26 -6.49 7.84
N ASN A 92 -13.40 -5.48 7.68
CA ASN A 92 -12.29 -5.21 8.59
C ASN A 92 -12.31 -3.72 8.97
N GLU A 93 -11.26 -3.24 9.64
CA GLU A 93 -11.12 -1.84 10.05
C GLU A 93 -11.09 -0.82 8.89
N TYR A 94 -10.98 -1.28 7.64
CA TYR A 94 -11.09 -0.46 6.44
C TYR A 94 -12.47 -0.53 5.77
N GLY A 95 -13.43 -1.18 6.41
CA GLY A 95 -14.83 -1.21 6.03
C GLY A 95 -15.29 -2.50 5.37
N LEU A 96 -16.55 -2.46 4.94
CA LEU A 96 -17.25 -3.57 4.32
C LEU A 96 -16.80 -3.78 2.87
N ARG A 97 -16.57 -5.03 2.50
CA ARG A 97 -16.32 -5.47 1.12
C ARG A 97 -17.32 -6.55 0.74
N ARG A 98 -17.97 -6.41 -0.40
CA ARG A 98 -18.81 -7.47 -0.99
C ARG A 98 -18.03 -8.18 -2.09
N SER A 99 -18.36 -9.44 -2.33
CA SER A 99 -17.78 -10.18 -3.45
C SER A 99 -18.10 -9.55 -4.83
N GLU A 100 -19.16 -8.75 -4.90
CA GLU A 100 -19.58 -8.01 -6.11
C GLU A 100 -18.88 -6.65 -6.27
N ASP A 101 -18.35 -6.07 -5.19
CA ASP A 101 -17.74 -4.72 -5.22
C ASP A 101 -16.36 -4.71 -5.89
N TYR A 102 -15.85 -5.87 -6.30
CA TYR A 102 -14.48 -6.00 -6.76
C TYR A 102 -14.28 -5.54 -8.21
N TYR A 103 -13.87 -4.27 -8.33
CA TYR A 103 -13.21 -3.72 -9.51
C TYR A 103 -11.74 -4.14 -9.66
N LEU A 104 -11.23 -5.08 -8.87
CA LEU A 104 -9.83 -5.51 -8.88
C LEU A 104 -9.49 -6.13 -10.25
N PRO A 105 -8.57 -5.52 -11.03
CA PRO A 105 -8.26 -6.01 -12.39
C PRO A 105 -7.84 -7.48 -12.42
N PHE A 106 -7.17 -7.98 -11.38
CA PHE A 106 -6.76 -9.40 -11.28
C PHE A 106 -7.94 -10.38 -11.07
N LEU A 107 -9.14 -9.90 -10.75
CA LEU A 107 -10.37 -10.69 -10.64
C LEU A 107 -11.23 -10.64 -11.91
N ARG A 108 -11.09 -9.60 -12.76
CA ARG A 108 -11.97 -9.33 -13.92
C ARG A 108 -11.93 -10.37 -15.05
N GLY A 109 -10.96 -11.29 -15.07
CA GLY A 109 -10.81 -12.32 -16.09
C GLY A 109 -11.31 -13.72 -15.69
N ARG A 110 -12.09 -13.83 -14.62
CA ARG A 110 -12.47 -15.13 -14.02
C ARG A 110 -13.90 -15.49 -14.33
N GLU A 111 -14.18 -16.80 -14.30
CA GLU A 111 -15.50 -17.35 -14.63
C GLU A 111 -16.60 -16.89 -13.66
N LYS A 112 -16.26 -16.70 -12.37
CA LYS A 112 -17.18 -16.31 -11.29
C LYS A 112 -16.53 -15.33 -10.30
N PRO A 113 -16.31 -14.05 -10.69
CA PRO A 113 -15.70 -13.05 -9.81
C PRO A 113 -16.49 -12.82 -8.51
N GLU A 114 -17.81 -12.98 -8.54
CA GLU A 114 -18.73 -12.85 -7.40
C GLU A 114 -18.57 -13.93 -6.32
N ASP A 115 -17.79 -14.99 -6.61
CA ASP A 115 -17.44 -16.03 -5.65
C ASP A 115 -16.07 -15.78 -5.00
N ALA A 116 -15.34 -14.75 -5.43
CA ALA A 116 -14.05 -14.38 -4.89
C ALA A 116 -14.19 -13.38 -3.74
N ILE A 117 -13.50 -13.65 -2.64
CA ILE A 117 -13.36 -12.72 -1.52
C ILE A 117 -11.88 -12.43 -1.27
N LEU A 118 -11.57 -11.18 -0.91
CA LEU A 118 -10.25 -10.73 -0.53
C LEU A 118 -10.20 -10.59 0.99
N ILE A 119 -9.26 -11.29 1.60
CA ILE A 119 -8.95 -11.18 3.03
C ILE A 119 -7.48 -10.76 3.14
N GLU A 120 -7.20 -9.85 4.05
CA GLU A 120 -5.84 -9.41 4.32
C GLU A 120 -5.23 -10.27 5.43
N PRO A 121 -3.98 -10.75 5.26
CA PRO A 121 -3.34 -11.56 6.29
C PRO A 121 -3.03 -10.75 7.55
N PHE A 122 -3.06 -11.40 8.70
CA PHE A 122 -2.84 -10.83 10.04
C PHE A 122 -3.81 -9.70 10.42
N ARG A 123 -4.98 -9.68 9.79
CA ARG A 123 -6.07 -8.74 10.10
C ARG A 123 -7.34 -9.48 10.44
N ASP A 124 -7.98 -9.01 11.50
CA ASP A 124 -9.30 -9.49 11.89
C ASP A 124 -10.30 -9.13 10.80
N THR A 125 -10.96 -10.16 10.28
CA THR A 125 -11.96 -10.04 9.23
C THR A 125 -13.24 -10.71 9.69
N THR A 126 -14.29 -9.90 9.84
CA THR A 126 -15.62 -10.40 10.14
C THR A 126 -16.28 -10.90 8.85
N LEU A 127 -16.69 -12.16 8.85
CA LEU A 127 -17.49 -12.74 7.78
C LEU A 127 -18.96 -12.49 8.05
N ARG A 128 -19.72 -12.07 7.04
CA ARG A 128 -21.17 -11.86 7.16
C ARG A 128 -21.90 -12.44 5.98
N ILE A 129 -23.05 -13.02 6.26
CA ILE A 129 -23.98 -13.43 5.21
C ILE A 129 -24.60 -12.15 4.65
N ALA A 130 -24.60 -11.99 3.33
CA ALA A 130 -25.23 -10.83 2.72
C ALA A 130 -26.71 -10.75 3.13
N LYS A 131 -27.21 -9.53 3.39
CA LYS A 131 -28.58 -9.29 3.89
C LYS A 131 -29.65 -9.99 3.04
N ASP A 132 -29.47 -9.99 1.72
CA ASP A 132 -30.42 -10.59 0.77
C ASP A 132 -30.33 -12.13 0.72
N SER A 133 -29.28 -12.71 1.32
CA SER A 133 -29.07 -14.15 1.46
C SER A 133 -29.47 -14.70 2.84
N GLU A 134 -29.75 -13.84 3.81
CA GLU A 134 -29.98 -14.23 5.20
C GLU A 134 -31.35 -14.89 5.40
N CYS A 135 -31.35 -16.01 6.10
CA CYS A 135 -32.54 -16.70 6.58
C CYS A 135 -32.67 -16.54 8.11
N HIS A 136 -33.80 -16.01 8.58
CA HIS A 136 -34.07 -15.79 10.00
C HIS A 136 -34.15 -17.10 10.80
N GLU A 137 -34.76 -18.15 10.24
CA GLU A 137 -34.92 -19.47 10.88
C GLU A 137 -33.83 -20.48 10.48
N CYS A 138 -32.63 -20.00 10.14
CA CYS A 138 -31.52 -20.85 9.76
C CYS A 138 -30.35 -20.73 10.74
N THR A 139 -29.59 -21.82 10.83
CA THR A 139 -28.27 -21.85 11.47
C THR A 139 -27.21 -22.05 10.39
N TYR A 140 -25.97 -21.65 10.70
CA TYR A 140 -24.89 -21.67 9.72
C TYR A 140 -23.67 -22.40 10.28
N GLU A 141 -22.89 -22.99 9.38
CA GLU A 141 -21.58 -23.54 9.67
C GLU A 141 -20.60 -23.02 8.62
N TRP A 142 -19.49 -22.48 9.09
CA TRP A 142 -18.36 -22.01 8.30
C TRP A 142 -17.27 -23.06 8.36
N VAL A 143 -16.89 -23.58 7.20
CA VAL A 143 -15.81 -24.55 7.06
C VAL A 143 -14.67 -23.91 6.27
N PHE A 144 -13.51 -23.81 6.89
CA PHE A 144 -12.32 -23.23 6.30
C PHE A 144 -11.45 -24.34 5.70
N SER A 145 -10.77 -24.05 4.59
CA SER A 145 -9.81 -25.01 4.01
C SER A 145 -8.42 -24.94 4.64
N GLU A 146 -8.15 -23.90 5.45
CA GLU A 146 -6.91 -23.75 6.18
C GLU A 146 -7.04 -24.46 7.53
N ASP A 147 -6.11 -25.38 7.83
CA ASP A 147 -6.19 -26.27 8.99
C ASP A 147 -6.07 -25.55 10.34
N ASP A 148 -5.53 -24.33 10.34
CA ASP A 148 -5.34 -23.48 11.51
C ASP A 148 -6.58 -22.63 11.85
N ILE A 149 -7.59 -22.59 10.97
CA ILE A 149 -8.83 -21.84 11.21
C ILE A 149 -9.95 -22.82 11.59
N PRO A 150 -10.41 -22.83 12.86
CA PRO A 150 -11.44 -23.75 13.29
C PRO A 150 -12.77 -23.46 12.62
N THR A 151 -13.55 -24.51 12.36
CA THR A 151 -14.94 -24.35 11.89
C THR A 151 -15.74 -23.53 12.90
N SER A 152 -16.57 -22.60 12.42
CA SER A 152 -17.42 -21.77 13.29
C SER A 152 -18.90 -21.99 13.00
N LYS A 153 -19.74 -21.86 14.03
CA LYS A 153 -21.21 -21.84 13.93
C LYS A 153 -21.80 -20.46 14.23
N ASP A 154 -20.95 -19.46 14.44
CA ASP A 154 -21.37 -18.10 14.68
C ASP A 154 -22.04 -17.51 13.43
N ARG A 155 -22.99 -16.60 13.61
CA ARG A 155 -23.62 -15.90 12.46
C ARG A 155 -22.64 -14.98 11.73
N SER A 156 -21.62 -14.50 12.42
CA SER A 156 -20.60 -13.62 11.85
C SER A 156 -19.25 -13.87 12.53
N PRO A 157 -18.54 -14.97 12.19
CA PRO A 157 -17.26 -15.25 12.80
C PRO A 157 -16.23 -14.19 12.43
N VAL A 158 -15.37 -13.86 13.38
CA VAL A 158 -14.14 -13.11 13.13
C VAL A 158 -13.04 -14.12 12.85
N ILE A 159 -12.35 -13.95 11.73
CA ILE A 159 -11.23 -14.81 11.34
C ILE A 159 -10.00 -13.96 11.09
N GLN A 160 -8.84 -14.60 11.20
CA GLN A 160 -7.56 -14.01 10.84
C GLN A 160 -6.76 -15.07 10.10
N ILE A 161 -6.44 -14.82 8.83
CA ILE A 161 -5.56 -15.69 8.05
C ILE A 161 -4.11 -15.24 8.26
N GLN A 162 -3.16 -16.16 8.31
CA GLN A 162 -1.74 -15.83 8.52
C GLN A 162 -0.90 -15.96 7.25
N THR A 163 -1.51 -16.40 6.16
CA THR A 163 -0.79 -16.67 4.91
C THR A 163 -1.38 -15.91 3.74
N VAL A 164 -0.53 -15.63 2.76
CA VAL A 164 -0.96 -15.16 1.44
C VAL A 164 -1.23 -16.35 0.54
N GLY A 165 -2.16 -16.21 -0.39
CA GLY A 165 -2.44 -17.25 -1.36
C GLY A 165 -3.92 -17.40 -1.67
N LYS A 166 -4.27 -18.60 -2.09
CA LYS A 166 -5.64 -18.98 -2.43
C LYS A 166 -6.10 -20.07 -1.47
N SER A 167 -7.23 -19.84 -0.81
CA SER A 167 -7.91 -20.81 0.04
C SER A 167 -9.41 -20.78 -0.25
N HIS A 168 -10.20 -21.53 0.52
CA HIS A 168 -11.63 -21.65 0.32
C HIS A 168 -12.39 -21.59 1.64
N ILE A 169 -13.56 -20.98 1.62
CA ILE A 169 -14.53 -20.99 2.73
C ILE A 169 -15.81 -21.60 2.23
N THR A 170 -16.28 -22.65 2.88
CA THR A 170 -17.59 -23.24 2.61
C THR A 170 -18.58 -22.81 3.67
N LEU A 171 -19.59 -22.05 3.26
CA LEU A 171 -20.74 -21.70 4.08
C LEU A 171 -21.82 -22.75 3.87
N LYS A 172 -22.26 -23.40 4.95
CA LYS A 172 -23.40 -24.31 4.96
C LYS A 172 -24.53 -23.67 5.75
N GLU A 173 -25.72 -23.65 5.16
CA GLU A 173 -26.97 -23.21 5.80
C GLU A 173 -27.80 -24.44 6.18
N PHE A 174 -28.30 -24.47 7.41
CA PHE A 174 -29.15 -25.52 7.94
C PHE A 174 -30.49 -24.94 8.37
N HIS A 175 -31.52 -25.79 8.37
CA HIS A 175 -32.82 -25.43 8.94
C HIS A 175 -32.74 -25.45 10.47
N ALA A 176 -33.18 -24.41 11.18
CA ALA A 176 -33.05 -24.34 12.65
C ALA A 176 -33.70 -25.54 13.37
N LYS A 177 -34.88 -25.98 12.89
CA LYS A 177 -35.60 -27.15 13.42
C LYS A 177 -35.01 -28.52 13.01
N LYS A 178 -34.10 -28.58 12.04
CA LYS A 178 -33.47 -29.80 11.52
C LYS A 178 -31.98 -29.55 11.25
N PRO A 179 -31.16 -29.38 12.30
CA PRO A 179 -29.78 -28.90 12.18
C PRO A 179 -28.83 -29.88 11.46
N THR A 180 -29.30 -31.09 11.14
CA THR A 180 -28.55 -32.10 10.37
C THR A 180 -28.79 -32.01 8.87
N VAL A 181 -29.81 -31.26 8.43
CA VAL A 181 -30.17 -31.15 7.01
C VAL A 181 -29.60 -29.85 6.45
N VAL A 182 -28.57 -29.97 5.60
CA VAL A 182 -28.03 -28.85 4.82
C VAL A 182 -29.08 -28.42 3.81
N ARG A 183 -29.51 -27.16 3.90
CA ARG A 183 -30.48 -26.54 2.98
C ARG A 183 -29.81 -25.97 1.75
N ARG A 184 -28.71 -25.24 1.96
CA ARG A 184 -27.86 -24.65 0.92
C ARG A 184 -26.41 -24.74 1.39
N HIS A 185 -25.49 -24.85 0.45
CA HIS A 185 -24.08 -24.59 0.73
C HIS A 185 -23.44 -23.89 -0.46
N LYS A 186 -22.39 -23.12 -0.19
CA LYS A 186 -21.59 -22.48 -1.23
C LYS A 186 -20.14 -22.40 -0.78
N THR A 187 -19.24 -22.66 -1.71
CA THR A 187 -17.79 -22.52 -1.51
C THR A 187 -17.33 -21.24 -2.18
N PHE A 188 -16.77 -20.33 -1.39
CA PHE A 188 -16.16 -19.09 -1.83
C PHE A 188 -14.65 -19.30 -1.97
N THR A 189 -14.06 -18.64 -2.96
CA THR A 189 -12.62 -18.60 -3.09
C THR A 189 -12.07 -17.41 -2.31
N VAL A 190 -11.16 -17.67 -1.37
CA VAL A 190 -10.47 -16.65 -0.59
C VAL A 190 -9.13 -16.33 -1.25
N TYR A 191 -8.85 -15.04 -1.40
CA TYR A 191 -7.53 -14.54 -1.76
C TYR A 191 -6.93 -13.83 -0.55
N GLY A 192 -5.96 -14.48 0.08
CA GLY A 192 -5.12 -13.88 1.09
C GLY A 192 -4.10 -12.97 0.43
N LYS A 193 -4.31 -11.65 0.45
CA LYS A 193 -3.40 -10.67 -0.17
C LYS A 193 -3.33 -9.41 0.67
N TYR A 194 -2.12 -8.87 0.81
CA TYR A 194 -1.91 -7.51 1.30
C TYR A 194 -2.54 -6.48 0.37
N VAL A 195 -3.09 -5.41 0.95
CA VAL A 195 -3.65 -4.29 0.20
C VAL A 195 -2.82 -3.04 0.50
N ARG A 196 -2.10 -2.57 -0.52
CA ARG A 196 -1.41 -1.28 -0.47
C ARG A 196 -2.44 -0.16 -0.55
N ARG A 197 -2.34 0.81 0.36
CA ARG A 197 -3.28 1.94 0.47
C ARG A 197 -2.53 3.25 0.34
N GLU A 198 -3.27 4.29 0.00
CA GLU A 198 -2.74 5.65 0.02
C GLU A 198 -2.40 6.03 1.47
N LEU A 199 -1.23 6.62 1.70
CA LEU A 199 -0.68 6.87 3.04
C LEU A 199 -1.64 7.65 3.96
N ARG A 200 -2.40 8.61 3.43
CA ARG A 200 -3.36 9.44 4.18
C ARG A 200 -4.68 8.72 4.44
N GLN A 201 -4.93 7.60 3.76
CA GLN A 201 -6.10 6.75 3.97
C GLN A 201 -5.84 5.65 5.01
N LEU A 202 -4.62 5.51 5.50
CA LEU A 202 -4.36 4.63 6.64
C LEU A 202 -5.08 5.18 7.87
N ASN A 203 -5.67 4.28 8.67
CA ASN A 203 -6.12 4.65 10.01
C ASN A 203 -4.88 4.96 10.89
N ASP A 204 -5.11 5.60 12.04
CA ASP A 204 -4.02 6.11 12.87
C ASP A 204 -3.12 4.99 13.43
N GLU A 205 -3.69 3.82 13.74
CA GLU A 205 -2.96 2.65 14.23
C GLU A 205 -2.01 2.11 13.15
N ASP A 206 -2.53 1.81 11.97
CA ASP A 206 -1.74 1.29 10.84
C ASP A 206 -0.67 2.30 10.37
N ARG A 207 -0.99 3.61 10.40
CA ARG A 207 -0.01 4.66 10.09
C ARG A 207 1.11 4.64 11.13
N SER A 208 0.78 4.63 12.41
CA SER A 208 1.76 4.56 13.50
C SER A 208 2.63 3.31 13.41
N ASP A 209 2.02 2.14 13.21
CA ASP A 209 2.72 0.86 13.06
C ASP A 209 3.66 0.86 11.86
N PHE A 210 3.21 1.39 10.72
CA PHE A 210 4.05 1.54 9.55
C PHE A 210 5.25 2.45 9.82
N MET A 211 5.05 3.61 10.44
CA MET A 211 6.14 4.54 10.76
C MET A 211 7.11 3.94 11.78
N ASN A 212 6.63 3.18 12.77
CA ASN A 212 7.47 2.45 13.73
C ASN A 212 8.31 1.36 13.05
N ALA A 213 7.70 0.56 12.17
CA ALA A 213 8.42 -0.45 11.41
C ALA A 213 9.45 0.18 10.48
N ALA A 214 9.08 1.24 9.77
CA ALA A 214 10.01 1.99 8.93
C ALA A 214 11.17 2.57 9.77
N ALA A 215 10.92 3.22 10.91
CA ALA A 215 12.00 3.71 11.77
C ALA A 215 12.93 2.59 12.27
N THR A 216 12.40 1.39 12.50
CA THR A 216 13.21 0.21 12.85
C THR A 216 14.22 -0.13 11.76
N LEU A 217 13.85 0.01 10.47
CA LEU A 217 14.74 -0.19 9.31
C LEU A 217 15.86 0.86 9.23
N TRP A 218 15.74 2.02 9.90
CA TRP A 218 16.82 3.00 10.00
C TRP A 218 17.74 2.77 11.21
N LYS A 219 17.21 2.13 12.27
CA LYS A 219 17.89 2.03 13.56
C LYS A 219 18.55 0.67 13.79
N THR A 220 18.17 -0.35 13.02
CA THR A 220 18.68 -1.72 13.18
C THR A 220 19.41 -2.12 11.92
N SER A 221 20.65 -2.57 12.06
CA SER A 221 21.45 -3.05 10.93
C SER A 221 20.84 -4.31 10.31
N THR A 222 21.17 -4.61 9.05
CA THR A 222 20.70 -5.82 8.36
C THR A 222 21.20 -7.07 9.05
N VAL A 223 22.42 -7.04 9.58
CA VAL A 223 23.02 -8.17 10.32
C VAL A 223 22.25 -8.45 11.61
N ASP A 224 21.93 -7.41 12.39
CA ASP A 224 21.22 -7.58 13.65
C ASP A 224 19.73 -7.82 13.43
N GLY A 225 19.13 -7.12 12.47
CA GLY A 225 17.73 -7.25 12.11
C GLY A 225 17.40 -8.62 11.53
N LYS A 226 18.31 -9.27 10.78
CA LYS A 226 18.10 -10.68 10.39
C LYS A 226 18.08 -11.63 11.57
N LYS A 227 18.86 -11.37 12.62
CA LYS A 227 18.82 -12.18 13.86
C LYS A 227 17.52 -11.95 14.64
N LEU A 228 16.98 -10.72 14.61
CA LEU A 228 15.79 -10.32 15.37
C LEU A 228 14.47 -10.64 14.65
N TYR A 229 14.41 -10.38 13.34
CA TYR A 229 13.19 -10.38 12.52
C TYR A 229 13.20 -11.45 11.42
N GLY A 230 14.31 -12.17 11.25
CA GLY A 230 14.47 -13.25 10.28
C GLY A 230 15.04 -12.84 8.93
N ASP A 231 15.27 -13.83 8.07
CA ASP A 231 16.09 -13.71 6.84
C ASP A 231 15.60 -12.69 5.81
N ARG A 232 14.31 -12.31 5.87
CA ARG A 232 13.69 -11.36 4.95
C ARG A 232 13.92 -9.90 5.33
N TYR A 233 14.52 -9.63 6.49
CA TYR A 233 14.83 -8.29 6.93
C TYR A 233 16.04 -7.70 6.20
N TYR A 234 15.88 -6.48 5.68
CA TYR A 234 16.94 -5.61 5.21
C TYR A 234 16.72 -4.19 5.75
N ASP A 235 17.80 -3.56 6.20
CA ASP A 235 17.75 -2.17 6.66
C ASP A 235 17.74 -1.20 5.45
N ILE A 236 17.50 0.09 5.73
CA ILE A 236 17.46 1.11 4.67
C ILE A 236 18.82 1.35 4.00
N HIS A 237 19.92 1.16 4.72
CA HIS A 237 21.28 1.38 4.21
C HIS A 237 21.66 0.29 3.20
N TYR A 238 21.29 -0.95 3.45
CA TYR A 238 21.46 -2.05 2.51
C TYR A 238 20.72 -1.78 1.21
N MET A 239 19.44 -1.36 1.29
CA MET A 239 18.65 -1.02 0.10
C MET A 239 19.25 0.17 -0.65
N ALA A 240 19.76 1.18 0.06
CA ALA A 240 20.43 2.33 -0.52
C ALA A 240 21.74 1.93 -1.24
N ILE A 241 22.52 1.01 -0.67
CA ILE A 241 23.72 0.44 -1.32
C ILE A 241 23.32 -0.31 -2.59
N VAL A 242 22.33 -1.20 -2.52
CA VAL A 242 21.85 -1.95 -3.71
C VAL A 242 21.39 -0.99 -4.81
N HIS A 243 20.60 0.04 -4.47
CA HIS A 243 20.17 1.04 -5.43
C HIS A 243 21.37 1.80 -6.01
N ASN A 244 22.30 2.27 -5.17
CA ASN A 244 23.46 3.03 -5.60
C ASN A 244 24.45 2.18 -6.43
N ASP A 245 24.63 0.90 -6.13
CA ASP A 245 25.50 0.02 -6.92
C ASP A 245 24.92 -0.23 -8.32
N LEU A 246 23.59 -0.23 -8.44
CA LEU A 246 22.88 -0.43 -9.70
C LEU A 246 22.66 0.86 -10.50
N ALA A 247 22.70 2.04 -9.88
CA ALA A 247 22.40 3.33 -10.50
C ALA A 247 23.50 4.39 -10.43
N GLY A 248 24.46 4.24 -9.52
CA GLY A 248 25.41 5.30 -9.15
C GLY A 248 26.46 5.59 -10.21
N ASN A 249 26.60 4.72 -11.21
CA ASN A 249 27.44 4.94 -12.37
C ASN A 249 26.57 5.36 -13.57
N SER A 250 26.69 6.61 -14.01
CA SER A 250 25.91 7.14 -15.14
C SER A 250 26.13 6.39 -16.46
N ALA A 251 27.29 5.77 -16.66
CA ALA A 251 27.57 4.94 -17.84
C ALA A 251 27.03 3.50 -17.71
N CYS A 252 26.65 3.09 -16.51
CA CYS A 252 26.17 1.74 -16.19
C CYS A 252 24.94 1.81 -15.28
N ASP A 253 24.03 2.74 -15.54
CA ASP A 253 22.78 2.85 -14.78
C ASP A 253 21.82 1.75 -15.24
N PHE A 254 21.79 0.65 -14.49
CA PHE A 254 21.01 -0.53 -14.82
C PHE A 254 19.54 -0.38 -14.46
N ILE A 255 19.16 0.60 -13.62
CA ILE A 255 17.80 0.70 -13.07
C ILE A 255 17.09 2.01 -13.42
N HIS A 256 17.78 3.02 -13.95
CA HIS A 256 17.17 4.21 -14.56
C HIS A 256 17.62 4.47 -16.01
N GLY A 257 18.66 3.79 -16.50
CA GLY A 257 19.37 4.16 -17.73
C GLY A 257 18.51 4.29 -19.00
N ASP A 258 19.15 4.82 -20.06
CA ASP A 258 18.54 5.28 -21.33
C ASP A 258 17.63 4.28 -22.07
N LEU A 259 17.76 2.98 -21.78
CA LEU A 259 16.96 1.93 -22.42
C LEU A 259 15.65 1.61 -21.68
N GLY A 260 15.43 2.12 -20.46
CA GLY A 260 14.15 2.07 -19.73
C GLY A 260 13.58 0.68 -19.36
N TYR A 261 14.10 -0.42 -19.93
CA TYR A 261 13.53 -1.76 -19.82
C TYR A 261 13.53 -2.33 -18.40
N ALA A 262 14.42 -1.85 -17.53
CA ALA A 262 14.57 -2.33 -16.16
C ALA A 262 13.91 -1.43 -15.11
N PHE A 263 13.54 -0.17 -15.42
CA PHE A 263 13.10 0.80 -14.41
C PHE A 263 11.94 0.29 -13.54
N VAL A 264 10.84 -0.09 -14.18
CA VAL A 264 9.62 -0.55 -13.48
C VAL A 264 9.90 -1.84 -12.71
N ASN A 265 10.61 -2.80 -13.32
CA ASN A 265 10.86 -4.10 -12.70
C ASN A 265 11.81 -3.98 -11.51
N ALA A 266 12.89 -3.19 -11.65
CA ALA A 266 13.87 -2.98 -10.60
C ALA A 266 13.26 -2.24 -9.41
N HIS A 267 12.52 -1.15 -9.63
CA HIS A 267 11.86 -0.43 -8.55
C HIS A 267 10.72 -1.24 -7.91
N THR A 268 10.03 -2.09 -8.68
CA THR A 268 9.06 -3.06 -8.11
C THR A 268 9.76 -4.06 -7.20
N ALA A 269 10.92 -4.59 -7.60
CA ALA A 269 11.71 -5.51 -6.79
C ALA A 269 12.23 -4.84 -5.51
N LEU A 270 12.74 -3.60 -5.59
CA LEU A 270 13.14 -2.82 -4.42
C LEU A 270 11.96 -2.54 -3.48
N ASN A 271 10.79 -2.17 -4.02
CA ASN A 271 9.58 -2.00 -3.22
C ASN A 271 9.13 -3.31 -2.55
N MET A 272 9.28 -4.46 -3.22
CA MET A 272 9.00 -5.75 -2.59
C MET A 272 9.98 -6.09 -1.47
N MET A 273 11.26 -5.75 -1.64
CA MET A 273 12.28 -5.92 -0.59
C MET A 273 11.96 -5.03 0.62
N LEU A 274 11.56 -3.78 0.40
CA LEU A 274 11.11 -2.87 1.44
C LEU A 274 9.85 -3.40 2.15
N GLU A 275 8.85 -3.83 1.39
CA GLU A 275 7.61 -4.40 1.93
C GLU A 275 7.89 -5.66 2.78
N GLN A 276 8.75 -6.56 2.31
CA GLN A 276 9.16 -7.75 3.08
C GLN A 276 9.91 -7.39 4.36
N SER A 277 10.71 -6.33 4.33
CA SER A 277 11.48 -5.89 5.50
C SER A 277 10.58 -5.27 6.57
N VAL A 278 9.60 -4.44 6.18
CA VAL A 278 8.60 -3.94 7.14
C VAL A 278 7.69 -5.06 7.65
N GLN A 279 7.37 -6.05 6.81
CA GLN A 279 6.60 -7.24 7.21
C GLN A 279 7.37 -8.17 8.15
N ALA A 280 8.70 -8.22 8.06
CA ALA A 280 9.53 -8.95 9.01
C ALA A 280 9.45 -8.32 10.41
N VAL A 281 9.30 -6.99 10.51
CA VAL A 281 9.09 -6.28 11.77
C VAL A 281 7.64 -6.42 12.26
N ASN A 282 6.66 -6.21 11.38
CA ASN A 282 5.25 -6.37 11.67
C ASN A 282 4.50 -7.01 10.48
N PRO A 283 4.09 -8.29 10.60
CA PRO A 283 3.55 -9.05 9.48
C PRO A 283 2.19 -8.55 8.98
N ARG A 284 1.49 -7.70 9.73
CA ARG A 284 0.20 -7.08 9.34
C ARG A 284 0.34 -5.98 8.28
N LEU A 285 1.54 -5.42 8.14
CA LEU A 285 1.76 -4.24 7.31
C LEU A 285 1.83 -4.56 5.82
N ALA A 286 1.29 -3.65 5.01
CA ALA A 286 1.50 -3.56 3.58
C ALA A 286 2.20 -2.24 3.27
N LEU A 287 2.99 -2.16 2.20
CA LEU A 287 3.66 -0.93 1.83
C LEU A 287 2.61 0.11 1.36
N PRO A 288 2.42 1.25 2.05
CA PRO A 288 1.56 2.30 1.54
C PRO A 288 2.18 2.99 0.33
N TYR A 289 1.37 3.71 -0.43
CA TYR A 289 1.83 4.58 -1.51
C TYR A 289 1.47 6.02 -1.22
N TRP A 290 2.26 6.93 -1.77
CA TRP A 290 1.95 8.35 -1.79
C TRP A 290 1.46 8.73 -3.19
N ASP A 291 0.20 9.14 -3.28
CA ASP A 291 -0.34 9.70 -4.52
C ASP A 291 -0.03 11.20 -4.59
N TYR A 292 1.10 11.54 -5.20
CA TYR A 292 1.56 12.92 -5.36
C TYR A 292 0.61 13.76 -6.23
N THR A 293 -0.28 13.15 -7.02
CA THR A 293 -1.22 13.90 -7.87
C THR A 293 -2.28 14.63 -7.04
N LEU A 294 -2.61 14.11 -5.86
CA LEU A 294 -3.47 14.80 -4.90
C LEU A 294 -2.80 16.07 -4.36
N ASP A 295 -1.50 16.01 -4.08
CA ASP A 295 -0.75 17.16 -3.58
C ASP A 295 -0.50 18.18 -4.68
N GLU A 296 -0.24 17.71 -5.90
CA GLU A 296 -0.19 18.58 -7.06
C GLU A 296 -1.52 19.30 -7.27
N ALA A 297 -2.66 18.63 -7.14
CA ALA A 297 -3.98 19.24 -7.24
C ALA A 297 -4.19 20.31 -6.16
N LEU A 298 -3.91 19.99 -4.89
CA LEU A 298 -4.01 20.94 -3.77
C LEU A 298 -3.12 22.17 -3.97
N LEU A 299 -1.86 21.96 -4.36
CA LEU A 299 -0.91 23.03 -4.66
C LEU A 299 -1.25 23.76 -5.97
N SER A 300 -2.04 23.20 -6.87
CA SER A 300 -2.51 23.96 -8.04
C SER A 300 -3.66 24.91 -7.69
N GLU A 301 -4.53 24.51 -6.75
CA GLU A 301 -5.69 25.29 -6.31
C GLU A 301 -5.30 26.43 -5.36
N GLN A 302 -4.47 26.15 -4.34
CA GLN A 302 -3.99 27.16 -3.39
C GLN A 302 -3.24 28.30 -4.08
N TRP A 303 -2.62 28.02 -5.22
CA TRP A 303 -1.79 28.95 -5.95
C TRP A 303 -2.54 29.63 -7.12
N ARG A 304 -3.82 29.33 -7.36
CA ARG A 304 -4.70 30.15 -8.20
C ARG A 304 -5.05 31.47 -7.49
N THR A 305 -4.10 32.40 -7.46
CA THR A 305 -4.39 33.78 -7.05
C THR A 305 -5.12 34.53 -8.17
N PRO A 306 -6.02 35.49 -7.87
CA PRO A 306 -6.78 36.23 -8.88
C PRO A 306 -5.94 37.04 -9.89
N ASN A 307 -4.66 37.29 -9.61
CA ASN A 307 -3.83 38.24 -10.37
C ASN A 307 -2.50 37.66 -10.89
N GLY A 308 -2.35 36.35 -11.04
CA GLY A 308 -1.11 35.83 -11.61
C GLY A 308 -1.24 34.45 -12.24
N PRO A 309 -0.57 34.19 -13.38
CA PRO A 309 -0.39 32.84 -13.86
C PRO A 309 0.55 32.15 -12.88
N VAL A 310 0.06 31.21 -12.07
CA VAL A 310 0.98 30.22 -11.51
C VAL A 310 1.26 29.27 -12.65
N ALA A 311 2.30 29.63 -13.39
CA ALA A 311 2.89 28.74 -14.35
C ALA A 311 3.05 27.40 -13.64
N ASN A 312 2.49 26.35 -14.24
CA ASN A 312 3.07 25.04 -14.13
C ASN A 312 4.51 25.19 -14.63
N ASP A 313 5.43 25.63 -13.76
CA ASP A 313 6.85 25.77 -14.06
C ASP A 313 7.52 24.38 -14.21
N GLY A 314 6.73 23.31 -14.07
CA GLY A 314 7.18 21.93 -14.08
C GLY A 314 8.01 21.56 -12.86
N ASN A 315 8.07 22.44 -11.85
CA ASN A 315 8.96 22.24 -10.72
C ASN A 315 8.34 21.29 -9.68
N LEU A 316 8.66 20.00 -9.83
CA LEU A 316 8.26 18.96 -8.88
C LEU A 316 8.83 19.18 -7.46
N LEU A 317 9.82 20.06 -7.26
CA LEU A 317 10.33 20.38 -5.93
C LEU A 317 9.28 21.06 -5.04
N ARG A 318 8.20 21.60 -5.60
CA ARG A 318 7.09 22.12 -4.77
C ARG A 318 6.42 21.03 -3.92
N LEU A 319 6.49 19.77 -4.36
CA LEU A 319 5.92 18.62 -3.64
C LEU A 319 6.59 18.39 -2.27
N TRP A 320 7.80 18.93 -2.04
CA TRP A 320 8.43 18.91 -0.72
C TRP A 320 7.68 19.76 0.33
N SER A 321 6.76 20.63 -0.10
CA SER A 321 5.82 21.32 0.79
C SER A 321 4.60 20.47 1.16
N SER A 322 4.52 19.22 0.69
CA SER A 322 3.41 18.34 1.02
C SER A 322 3.33 18.08 2.53
N PRO A 323 2.11 18.02 3.10
CA PRO A 323 1.91 17.61 4.49
C PRO A 323 2.54 16.26 4.84
N ILE A 324 2.73 15.36 3.87
CA ILE A 324 3.36 14.05 4.14
C ILE A 324 4.84 14.16 4.51
N PHE A 325 5.50 15.28 4.20
CA PHE A 325 6.88 15.56 4.61
C PHE A 325 6.96 16.45 5.87
N SER A 326 5.84 16.63 6.58
CA SER A 326 5.82 17.37 7.84
C SER A 326 6.47 16.55 8.97
N ALA A 327 6.69 17.23 10.09
CA ALA A 327 7.15 16.59 11.31
C ALA A 327 6.15 15.59 11.90
N ASP A 328 4.87 15.66 11.53
CA ASP A 328 3.86 14.69 11.98
C ASP A 328 4.15 13.28 11.46
N TYR A 329 4.88 13.18 10.34
CA TYR A 329 5.31 11.92 9.75
C TYR A 329 6.74 11.57 10.16
N PHE A 330 7.70 12.48 9.91
CA PHE A 330 9.13 12.14 10.01
C PHE A 330 9.86 12.78 11.19
N GLY A 331 9.17 13.57 12.01
CA GLY A 331 9.76 14.37 13.07
C GLY A 331 10.43 15.67 12.57
N GLN A 332 10.73 16.57 13.50
CA GLN A 332 11.35 17.86 13.25
C GLN A 332 12.86 17.72 12.97
N PRO A 333 13.37 18.14 11.81
CA PRO A 333 14.80 18.10 11.54
C PRO A 333 15.52 19.27 12.22
N ASN A 334 16.67 18.99 12.83
CA ASN A 334 17.63 19.99 13.28
C ASN A 334 18.60 20.33 12.14
N ALA A 335 18.53 21.54 11.60
CA ALA A 335 19.41 21.96 10.50
C ALA A 335 20.91 22.02 10.91
N ASP A 336 21.20 22.32 12.18
CA ASP A 336 22.58 22.51 12.68
C ASP A 336 23.29 21.19 12.96
N THR A 337 22.56 20.15 13.39
CA THR A 337 23.14 18.83 13.66
C THR A 337 22.86 17.82 12.54
N GLY A 338 21.78 18.01 11.77
CA GLY A 338 21.26 17.03 10.81
C GLY A 338 20.48 15.90 11.48
N SER A 339 20.23 15.98 12.79
CA SER A 339 19.46 14.98 13.53
C SER A 339 17.97 15.28 13.51
N ILE A 340 17.12 14.26 13.63
CA ILE A 340 15.70 14.43 13.90
C ILE A 340 15.49 14.60 15.42
N GLN A 341 14.71 15.61 15.81
CA GLN A 341 14.55 16.04 17.21
C GLN A 341 13.42 15.33 17.95
N ASP A 342 12.41 14.83 17.23
CA ASP A 342 11.22 14.18 17.80
C ASP A 342 10.67 13.07 16.89
N GLY A 343 9.60 12.39 17.32
CA GLY A 343 8.97 11.32 16.57
C GLY A 343 9.77 10.00 16.53
N GLN A 344 9.38 9.10 15.64
CA GLN A 344 9.93 7.74 15.57
C GLN A 344 11.40 7.72 15.13
N TRP A 345 11.82 8.74 14.38
CA TRP A 345 13.21 8.93 13.93
C TRP A 345 14.05 9.77 14.87
N THR A 346 13.60 10.08 16.10
CA THR A 346 14.44 10.80 17.09
C THR A 346 15.85 10.22 17.13
N ASP A 347 16.84 11.12 17.11
CA ASP A 347 18.29 10.89 17.08
C ASP A 347 18.85 10.28 15.78
N ALA A 348 18.01 9.96 14.79
CA ALA A 348 18.48 9.57 13.48
C ALA A 348 19.20 10.74 12.83
N ILE A 349 20.39 10.48 12.29
CA ILE A 349 21.19 11.46 11.56
C ILE A 349 20.84 11.37 10.08
N VAL A 350 20.23 12.42 9.55
CA VAL A 350 20.04 12.56 8.11
C VAL A 350 21.34 13.08 7.49
N PRO A 351 21.91 12.39 6.49
CA PRO A 351 23.10 12.87 5.81
C PRO A 351 22.89 14.29 5.30
N LYS A 352 23.75 15.22 5.74
CA LYS A 352 23.71 16.59 5.23
C LYS A 352 24.29 16.59 3.83
N MET A 353 23.44 16.85 2.85
CA MET A 353 23.88 17.12 1.49
C MET A 353 24.29 18.59 1.41
N SER A 354 25.59 18.88 1.46
CA SER A 354 26.07 20.22 1.10
C SER A 354 26.11 20.32 -0.42
N VAL A 355 25.26 21.17 -1.01
CA VAL A 355 25.35 21.53 -2.44
C VAL A 355 26.52 22.50 -2.71
N THR A 356 27.55 22.48 -1.87
CA THR A 356 28.85 23.03 -2.23
C THR A 356 29.43 22.11 -3.30
N LEU A 357 28.89 22.23 -4.53
CA LEU A 357 29.60 21.97 -5.76
C LEU A 357 30.86 22.80 -5.65
N THR A 358 31.89 22.18 -5.09
CA THR A 358 33.17 22.81 -4.94
C THR A 358 33.58 23.13 -6.36
N LYS A 359 33.79 24.41 -6.66
CA LYS A 359 34.62 24.88 -7.76
C LYS A 359 36.07 24.37 -7.58
N ALA A 360 36.26 23.09 -7.31
CA ALA A 360 37.55 22.43 -7.09
C ALA A 360 38.04 21.73 -8.36
N LEU A 361 37.48 22.11 -9.51
CA LEU A 361 37.96 21.81 -10.86
C LEU A 361 37.75 23.04 -11.77
N ALA A 362 38.10 24.22 -11.27
CA ALA A 362 38.39 25.38 -12.12
C ALA A 362 39.90 25.45 -12.36
#